data_AF-A0A4R0H3M2-F1
#
_entry.id   AF-A0A4R0H3M2-F1
#
_cell.length_a   1.000
_cell.length_b   1.000
_cell.length_c   1.000
_cell.angle_alpha   90.00
_cell.angle_beta   90.00
_cell.angle_gamma   90.00
#
_symmetry.space_group_name_H-M   'P 1'
#
loop_
_entity.id
_entity.type
_entity.pdbx_description
1 polymer ?
#
loop_
_entity_poly.entity_id
_entity_poly.type
_entity_poly.pdbx_seq_one_letter_code
_entity_poly.pdbx_strand_id
1 'polypeptide(L)' 'MRLTEFWARMDHHLGPAYARTWAETQVVRELGGRTVVEALADGEAAKFVWRAVWKHLNLPASER' A
#
# COMPACT_ATOMS: atom_id res chain seq x y z
N MET A 1 -10.59 4.85 4.21
CA MET A 1 -10.19 3.67 5.00
C MET A 1 -9.34 4.13 6.16
N ARG A 2 -9.41 3.41 7.27
CA ARG A 2 -8.51 3.64 8.41
C ARG A 2 -7.16 2.99 8.11
N LEU A 3 -6.11 3.45 8.78
CA LEU A 3 -4.77 2.87 8.62
C LEU A 3 -4.72 1.39 9.01
N THR A 4 -5.50 0.98 10.02
CA THR A 4 -5.63 -0.43 10.42
C THR A 4 -6.26 -1.29 9.31
N GLU A 5 -7.27 -0.76 8.61
CA GLU A 5 -7.89 -1.44 7.47
C GLU A 5 -6.91 -1.56 6.30
N PHE A 6 -6.09 -0.53 6.04
CA PHE A 6 -5.02 -0.58 5.06
C PHE A 6 -4.04 -1.72 5.33
N TRP A 7 -3.52 -1.82 6.56
CA TRP A 7 -2.58 -2.88 6.92
C TRP A 7 -3.22 -4.27 6.86
N ALA A 8 -4.48 -4.43 7.25
CA ALA A 8 -5.18 -5.70 7.10
C ALA A 8 -5.25 -6.16 5.62
N ARG A 9 -5.46 -5.23 4.68
CA ARG A 9 -5.43 -5.56 3.24
C ARG A 9 -4.02 -5.86 2.74
N MET A 10 -3.02 -5.10 3.19
CA MET A 10 -1.61 -5.38 2.87
C MET A 10 -1.22 -6.81 3.32
N ASP A 11 -1.57 -7.18 4.55
CA ASP A 11 -1.30 -8.50 5.11
C ASP A 11 -2.07 -9.60 4.36
N HIS A 12 -3.29 -9.30 3.90
CA HIS A 12 -4.09 -10.26 3.12
C HIS A 12 -3.44 -10.61 1.77
N HIS A 13 -2.94 -9.61 1.03
CA HIS A 13 -2.41 -9.84 -0.32
C HIS A 13 -0.92 -10.18 -0.35
N LEU A 14 -0.12 -9.67 0.58
CA LEU A 14 1.33 -9.86 0.61
C LEU A 14 1.79 -10.82 1.71
N GLY A 15 0.91 -11.13 2.66
CA GLY A 15 1.24 -11.90 3.86
C GLY A 15 1.74 -11.00 5.00
N PRO A 16 1.35 -11.26 6.26
CA PRO A 16 1.68 -10.40 7.40
C PRO A 16 3.18 -10.32 7.70
N ALA A 17 3.95 -11.35 7.33
CA ALA A 17 5.40 -11.36 7.51
C ALA A 17 6.14 -10.46 6.50
N TYR A 18 5.56 -10.23 5.32
CA TYR A 18 6.24 -9.56 4.22
C TYR A 18 5.69 -8.16 3.93
N ALA A 19 4.42 -7.92 4.24
CA ALA A 19 3.72 -6.66 3.97
C ALA A 19 4.47 -5.41 4.47
N ARG A 20 5.07 -5.48 5.67
CA ARG A 20 5.81 -4.36 6.27
C ARG A 20 7.12 -4.09 5.52
N THR A 21 7.92 -5.11 5.27
CA THR A 21 9.17 -4.99 4.51
C THR A 21 8.92 -4.50 3.09
N TRP A 22 7.88 -5.01 2.42
CA TRP A 22 7.50 -4.54 1.10
C TRP A 22 7.12 -3.06 1.12
N ALA A 23 6.33 -2.62 2.11
CA ALA A 23 5.90 -1.23 2.27
C ALA A 23 7.06 -0.25 2.50
N GLU A 24 8.16 -0.72 3.10
CA GLU A 24 9.38 0.06 3.37
C GLU A 24 10.38 0.07 2.21
N THR A 25 10.34 -0.93 1.33
CA THR A 25 11.39 -1.14 0.32
C THR A 25 10.93 -0.94 -1.12
N GLN A 26 9.64 -1.11 -1.40
CA GLN A 26 9.13 -0.99 -2.76
C GLN A 26 8.71 0.43 -3.10
N VAL A 27 9.35 0.96 -4.14
CA VAL A 27 9.03 2.26 -4.70
C VAL A 27 7.81 2.13 -5.61
N VAL A 28 6.74 2.85 -5.25
CA VAL A 28 5.49 2.87 -6.00
C VAL A 28 5.42 4.14 -6.83
N ARG A 29 5.44 3.98 -8.16
CA ARG A 29 5.41 5.10 -9.13
C ARG A 29 4.20 6.01 -8.91
N GLU A 30 3.04 5.43 -8.61
CA GLU A 30 1.78 6.14 -8.33
C GLU A 30 1.84 7.04 -7.10
N LEU A 31 2.79 6.80 -6.19
CA LEU A 31 3.06 7.64 -5.00
C LEU A 31 4.10 8.73 -5.30
N GLY A 32 4.42 8.98 -6.57
CA GLY A 32 5.46 9.93 -6.96
C GLY A 32 6.88 9.39 -6.79
N GLY A 33 7.05 8.07 -6.86
CA GLY A 33 8.38 7.44 -6.70
C GLY A 33 8.82 7.30 -5.24
N ARG A 34 7.84 7.20 -4.32
CA ARG A 34 8.06 6.92 -2.90
C ARG A 34 7.59 5.52 -2.54
N THR A 35 8.07 5.03 -1.41
CA THR A 35 7.56 3.84 -0.75
C THR A 35 6.23 4.13 -0.05
N VAL A 36 5.53 3.07 0.37
CA VAL A 36 4.27 3.20 1.13
C VAL A 36 4.51 3.91 2.47
N VAL A 37 5.58 3.54 3.17
CA VAL A 37 5.89 4.13 4.48
C VAL A 37 6.24 5.61 4.34
N GLU A 38 7.02 6.00 3.33
CA GLU A 38 7.32 7.41 3.05
C GLU A 38 6.04 8.20 2.73
N ALA A 39 5.19 7.71 1.83
CA ALA A 39 3.95 8.40 1.48
C ALA A 39 3.02 8.58 2.69
N LEU A 40 2.90 7.57 3.55
CA LEU A 40 2.11 7.66 4.78
C LEU A 40 2.73 8.63 5.79
N ALA A 41 4.06 8.66 5.91
CA ALA A 41 4.79 9.58 6.78
C ALA A 41 4.63 11.05 6.33
N ASP A 42 4.58 11.27 5.01
CA ASP A 42 4.29 12.58 4.40
C ASP A 42 2.82 13.01 4.54
N GLY A 43 1.98 12.19 5.20
CA GLY A 43 0.59 12.50 5.50
C GLY A 43 -0.39 12.13 4.39
N GLU A 44 0.00 11.33 3.40
CA GLU A 44 -0.96 10.87 2.40
C GLU A 44 -2.06 10.01 3.02
N ALA A 45 -3.28 10.22 2.54
CA ALA A 45 -4.42 9.44 3.00
C ALA A 45 -4.24 7.95 2.66
N ALA A 46 -4.39 7.07 3.65
CA ALA A 46 -4.26 5.62 3.47
C ALA A 46 -5.14 5.05 2.32
N LYS A 47 -6.30 5.67 2.05
CA LYS A 47 -7.17 5.30 0.91
C LYS A 47 -6.50 5.57 -0.44
N PHE A 48 -5.77 6.66 -0.57
CA PHE A 48 -5.02 6.98 -1.77
C PHE A 48 -3.84 6.03 -1.92
N VAL A 49 -3.07 5.84 -0.85
CA VAL A 49 -1.94 4.89 -0.82
C VAL A 49 -2.39 3.48 -1.20
N TRP A 50 -3.52 3.01 -0.69
CA TRP A 50 -4.09 1.73 -1.10
C TRP A 50 -4.36 1.61 -2.59
N ARG A 51 -4.93 2.66 -3.21
CA ARG A 51 -5.21 2.64 -4.66
C ARG A 51 -3.94 2.61 -5.49
N ALA A 52 -2.87 3.26 -5.02
CA ALA A 52 -1.56 3.22 -5.65
C ALA A 52 -0.96 1.80 -5.56
N VAL A 53 -0.95 1.21 -4.36
CA VAL A 53 -0.50 -0.18 -4.14
C VAL A 53 -1.31 -1.16 -4.98
N TRP A 54 -2.64 -1.03 -4.99
CA TRP A 54 -3.55 -1.85 -5.79
C TRP A 54 -3.13 -1.89 -7.26
N LYS A 55 -2.91 -0.70 -7.82
CA LYS A 55 -2.51 -0.54 -9.22
C LYS A 55 -1.11 -1.12 -9.46
N HIS A 56 -0.18 -0.87 -8.55
CA HIS A 56 1.19 -1.37 -8.65
C HIS A 56 1.27 -2.90 -8.62
N LEU A 57 0.50 -3.53 -7.74
CA LEU A 57 0.39 -4.98 -7.63
C LEU A 57 -0.48 -5.61 -8.74
N ASN A 58 -1.07 -4.81 -9.62
CA ASN A 58 -2.00 -5.25 -10.68
C ASN A 58 -3.13 -6.16 -10.16
N LEU A 59 -3.68 -5.84 -9.00
CA LEU A 59 -4.73 -6.65 -8.37
C LEU A 59 -6.08 -6.54 -9.15
N PRO A 60 -6.89 -7.61 -9.17
CA PRO A 60 -8.11 -7.68 -9.99
C PRO A 60 -9.22 -6.78 -9.48
N ALA A 61 -9.85 -5.99 -10.35
CA ALA A 61 -10.84 -4.97 -9.97
C ALA A 61 -12.02 -5.46 -9.10
N SER A 62 -12.31 -6.77 -9.09
CA SER A 62 -13.29 -7.42 -8.22
C SER A 62 -13.01 -7.28 -6.73
N GLU A 63 -11.77 -6.98 -6.34
CA GLU A 63 -11.31 -6.98 -4.94
C GLU A 63 -10.96 -5.56 -4.41
N ARG A 64 -11.27 -4.51 -5.18
CA ARG A 64 -10.84 -3.11 -4.96
C ARG A 64 -11.46 -2.42 -3.73
#